data_AF-A0A1Q9SC27-F1
#
_entry.id   AF-A0A1Q9SC27-F1
#
_cell.length_a   1.000
_cell.length_b   1.000
_cell.length_c   1.000
_cell.angle_alpha   90.00
_cell.angle_beta   90.00
_cell.angle_gamma   90.00
#
_symmetry.space_group_name_H-M   'P 1'
#
loop_
_entity.id
_entity.type
_entity.pdbx_description
1 polymer ?
#
loop_
_entity_poly.entity_id
_entity_poly.type
_entity_poly.pdbx_seq_one_letter_code
_entity_poly.pdbx_strand_id
1 'polypeptide(L)'
;MQVCYNLIFQHPYETSRPFGTLYEAEKAGLGILTMRGPTSGTFQRWIQAVNPANTFDYTPALIQFVLSNPLVDVALVGMRTPEIVRANAAIVADLDGRIDIAAVQERYV
;
A
#
# COMPACT_ATOMS: atom_id res chain seq x y z
N MET A 1 -7.54 -10.66 -9.46
CA MET A 1 -8.20 -9.35 -9.56
C MET A 1 -7.16 -8.25 -9.41
N GLN A 2 -7.18 -7.23 -10.29
CA GLN A 2 -6.36 -6.03 -10.14
C GLN A 2 -7.21 -4.87 -9.62
N VAL A 3 -6.79 -4.21 -8.53
CA VAL A 3 -7.58 -3.17 -7.86
C VAL A 3 -6.72 -2.01 -7.34
N CYS A 4 -7.31 -0.82 -7.22
CA CYS A 4 -6.64 0.34 -6.64
C CYS A 4 -6.81 0.35 -5.12
N TYR A 5 -5.79 -0.14 -4.40
CA TYR A 5 -5.71 -0.12 -2.94
C TYR A 5 -4.35 0.43 -2.49
N ASN A 6 -4.38 1.48 -1.66
CA ASN A 6 -3.21 2.10 -1.03
C ASN A 6 -3.67 3.02 0.09
N LEU A 7 -2.74 3.71 0.78
CA LEU A 7 -3.03 4.56 1.94
C LEU A 7 -4.23 5.52 1.74
N ILE A 8 -4.42 6.08 0.54
CA ILE A 8 -5.51 7.04 0.25
C ILE A 8 -6.74 6.41 -0.41
N PHE A 9 -6.65 5.16 -0.88
CA PHE A 9 -7.76 4.41 -1.46
C PHE A 9 -8.03 3.15 -0.63
N GLN A 10 -8.76 3.31 0.47
CA GLN A 10 -9.07 2.23 1.43
C GLN A 10 -10.39 1.49 1.15
N HIS A 11 -11.25 2.01 0.26
CA HIS A 11 -12.56 1.42 -0.04
C HIS A 11 -12.57 -0.10 -0.41
N PRO A 12 -11.51 -0.71 -0.97
CA PRO A 12 -11.50 -2.15 -1.23
C PRO A 12 -11.36 -3.03 0.02
N TYR A 13 -10.96 -2.45 1.15
CA TYR A 13 -10.62 -3.15 2.38
C TYR A 13 -11.01 -2.33 3.61
N GLU A 14 -12.23 -2.54 4.09
CA GLU A 14 -12.72 -2.01 5.35
C GLU A 14 -12.71 -3.11 6.41
N THR A 15 -11.87 -2.98 7.43
CA THR A 15 -11.72 -4.01 8.47
C THR A 15 -12.74 -3.88 9.60
N SER A 16 -13.18 -2.65 9.93
CA SER A 16 -14.15 -2.43 11.01
C SER A 16 -15.51 -3.08 10.73
N ARG A 17 -15.81 -3.27 9.45
CA ARG A 17 -16.93 -4.03 8.93
C ARG A 17 -16.37 -4.81 7.75
N PRO A 18 -16.03 -6.09 7.88
CA PRO A 18 -15.24 -6.81 6.86
C PRO A 18 -15.99 -6.89 5.52
N PHE A 19 -15.83 -5.84 4.72
CA PHE A 19 -16.44 -5.64 3.42
C PHE A 19 -15.42 -5.00 2.47
N GLY A 20 -15.68 -5.17 1.18
CA GLY A 20 -14.84 -4.62 0.12
C GLY A 20 -14.37 -5.71 -0.83
N THR A 21 -13.88 -5.28 -1.98
CA THR A 21 -13.54 -6.18 -3.08
C THR A 21 -12.38 -7.12 -2.75
N LEU A 22 -11.50 -6.78 -1.80
CA LEU A 22 -10.43 -7.67 -1.34
C LEU A 22 -11.01 -8.91 -0.65
N TYR A 23 -11.98 -8.74 0.24
CA TYR A 23 -12.63 -9.88 0.91
C TYR A 23 -13.42 -10.75 -0.06
N GLU A 24 -14.09 -10.15 -1.05
CA GLU A 24 -14.84 -10.93 -2.06
C GLU A 24 -13.91 -11.70 -3.00
N ALA A 25 -12.77 -11.10 -3.38
CA ALA A 25 -11.76 -11.80 -4.18
C ALA A 25 -11.13 -12.97 -3.41
N GLU A 26 -10.83 -12.80 -2.12
CA GLU A 26 -10.33 -13.87 -1.25
C GLU A 26 -11.34 -15.03 -1.15
N LYS A 27 -12.62 -14.73 -0.87
CA LYS A 27 -13.70 -15.74 -0.83
C LYS A 27 -13.83 -16.52 -2.14
N ALA A 28 -13.57 -15.87 -3.27
CA ALA A 28 -13.61 -16.47 -4.59
C ALA A 28 -12.31 -17.21 -4.98
N GLY A 29 -11.29 -17.23 -4.13
CA GLY A 29 -9.99 -17.84 -4.41
C GLY A 29 -9.21 -17.13 -5.53
N LEU A 30 -9.40 -15.82 -5.70
CA LEU A 30 -8.74 -15.03 -6.73
C LEU A 30 -7.51 -14.34 -6.17
N GLY A 31 -6.34 -14.50 -6.81
CA GLY A 31 -5.16 -13.72 -6.46
C GLY A 31 -5.38 -12.21 -6.64
N ILE A 32 -4.89 -11.40 -5.71
CA ILE A 32 -5.16 -9.97 -5.57
C ILE A 32 -3.88 -9.17 -5.85
N LEU A 33 -3.95 -8.35 -6.90
CA LEU A 33 -2.89 -7.42 -7.27
C LEU A 33 -3.36 -5.98 -7.04
N THR A 34 -2.54 -5.19 -6.36
CA THR A 34 -2.84 -3.79 -6.05
C THR A 34 -2.08 -2.85 -6.98
N MET A 35 -2.67 -1.72 -7.33
CA MET A 35 -2.04 -0.68 -8.14
C MET A 35 -1.79 0.59 -7.33
N ARG A 36 -0.84 1.40 -7.82
CA ARG A 36 -0.54 2.73 -7.27
C ARG A 36 -0.11 2.66 -5.81
N GLY A 37 0.67 1.66 -5.39
CA GLY A 37 1.13 1.51 -4.00
C GLY A 37 1.70 2.80 -3.40
N PRO A 38 2.65 3.48 -4.07
CA PRO A 38 3.16 4.80 -3.65
C PRO A 38 2.19 5.99 -3.86
N THR A 39 0.90 5.75 -4.00
CA THR A 39 -0.18 6.74 -4.26
C THR A 39 -0.05 7.54 -5.56
N SER A 40 0.82 7.12 -6.49
CA SER A 40 1.18 7.89 -7.70
C SER A 40 1.67 9.31 -7.39
N GLY A 41 2.33 9.48 -6.24
CA GLY A 41 2.87 10.78 -5.80
C GLY A 41 1.83 11.72 -5.18
N THR A 42 0.55 11.34 -5.09
CA THR A 42 -0.50 12.25 -4.59
C THR A 42 -0.28 12.56 -3.11
N PHE A 43 -0.03 11.55 -2.28
CA PHE A 43 0.27 11.76 -0.86
C PHE A 43 1.55 12.59 -0.68
N GLN A 44 2.61 12.27 -1.42
CA GLN A 44 3.90 12.96 -1.35
C GLN A 44 3.80 14.44 -1.76
N ARG A 45 3.07 14.74 -2.84
CA ARG A 45 2.81 16.14 -3.25
C ARG A 45 1.99 16.89 -2.21
N TRP A 46 0.98 16.23 -1.62
CA TRP A 46 0.15 16.84 -0.59
C TRP A 46 0.95 17.14 0.69
N ILE A 47 1.72 16.18 1.21
CA ILE A 47 2.51 16.40 2.44
C ILE A 47 3.55 17.50 2.25
N GLN A 48 4.18 17.56 1.07
CA GLN A 48 5.12 18.63 0.74
C GLN A 48 4.44 20.00 0.68
N ALA A 49 3.18 20.07 0.21
CA ALA A 49 2.43 21.32 0.13
C ALA A 49 2.06 21.88 1.53
N VAL A 50 1.74 21.00 2.49
CA VAL A 50 1.37 21.42 3.86
C VAL A 50 2.57 21.49 4.82
N ASN A 51 3.65 20.77 4.53
CA ASN A 51 4.90 20.79 5.28
C ASN A 51 6.11 20.85 4.31
N PRO A 52 6.46 22.05 3.80
CA PRO A 52 7.56 22.21 2.85
C PRO A 52 8.94 21.82 3.39
N ALA A 53 9.12 21.77 4.71
CA ALA A 53 10.37 21.35 5.34
C ALA A 53 10.49 19.81 5.46
N ASN A 54 9.48 19.05 5.05
CA ASN A 54 9.53 17.59 5.07
C ASN A 54 10.63 17.05 4.15
N THR A 55 11.50 16.20 4.69
CA THR A 55 12.59 15.54 3.96
C THR A 55 12.45 14.03 3.90
N PHE A 56 11.42 13.45 4.51
CA PHE A 56 11.23 12.01 4.57
C PHE A 56 10.74 11.43 3.23
N ASP A 57 11.41 10.38 2.74
CA ASP A 57 10.94 9.61 1.58
C ASP A 57 9.91 8.57 2.02
N TYR A 58 8.64 8.87 1.77
CA TYR A 58 7.53 7.98 2.08
C TYR A 58 7.38 6.80 1.13
N THR A 59 8.14 6.73 0.03
CA THR A 59 7.92 5.71 -1.02
C THR A 59 8.03 4.29 -0.48
N PRO A 60 9.09 3.91 0.28
CA PRO A 60 9.16 2.59 0.88
C PRO A 60 8.02 2.32 1.87
N ALA A 61 7.71 3.28 2.75
CA ALA A 61 6.66 3.14 3.76
C ALA A 61 5.27 2.91 3.13
N LEU A 62 4.97 3.59 2.02
CA LEU A 62 3.69 3.43 1.30
C LEU A 62 3.59 2.07 0.59
N ILE A 63 4.72 1.54 0.09
CA ILE A 63 4.74 0.18 -0.48
C ILE A 63 4.59 -0.86 0.64
N GLN A 64 5.31 -0.68 1.75
CA GLN A 64 5.21 -1.53 2.93
C GLN A 64 3.78 -1.58 3.49
N PHE A 65 3.08 -0.44 3.54
CA PHE A 65 1.67 -0.38 3.94
C PHE A 65 0.81 -1.35 3.12
N VAL A 66 0.95 -1.34 1.79
CA VAL A 66 0.14 -2.20 0.92
C VAL A 66 0.53 -3.68 1.07
N LEU A 67 1.82 -3.97 1.19
CA LEU A 67 2.34 -5.33 1.42
C LEU A 67 2.07 -5.87 2.83
N SER A 68 1.62 -5.03 3.76
CA SER A 68 1.23 -5.43 5.11
C SER A 68 -0.21 -5.92 5.19
N ASN A 69 -0.99 -5.75 4.11
CA ASN A 69 -2.32 -6.33 4.03
C ASN A 69 -2.22 -7.83 3.67
N PRO A 70 -2.70 -8.76 4.51
CA PRO A 70 -2.57 -10.20 4.27
C PRO A 70 -3.38 -10.69 3.06
N LEU A 71 -4.34 -9.89 2.55
CA LEU A 71 -5.12 -10.22 1.36
C LEU A 71 -4.44 -9.77 0.06
N VAL A 72 -3.24 -9.17 0.12
CA VAL A 72 -2.55 -8.66 -1.07
C VAL A 72 -1.43 -9.63 -1.45
N ASP A 73 -1.56 -10.25 -2.63
CA ASP A 73 -0.52 -11.13 -3.17
C ASP A 73 0.59 -10.36 -3.88
N VAL A 74 0.22 -9.29 -4.60
CA VAL A 74 1.16 -8.53 -5.43
C VAL A 74 0.93 -7.02 -5.30
N ALA A 75 1.98 -6.26 -5.03
CA ALA A 75 1.99 -4.82 -5.15
C ALA A 75 2.61 -4.38 -6.49
N LEU A 76 1.78 -3.88 -7.41
CA LEU A 76 2.26 -3.36 -8.70
C LEU A 76 2.86 -1.97 -8.52
N VAL A 77 4.17 -1.88 -8.75
CA VAL A 77 4.95 -0.65 -8.66
C VAL A 77 5.55 -0.30 -10.01
N GLY A 78 5.46 0.98 -10.39
CA GLY A 78 6.05 1.49 -11.63
C GLY A 78 7.55 1.69 -11.48
N MET A 79 8.31 1.39 -12.54
CA MET A 79 9.75 1.53 -12.58
C MET A 79 10.23 1.84 -13.99
N ARG A 80 11.35 2.55 -14.11
CA ARG A 80 11.91 2.99 -15.40
C ARG A 80 13.39 2.63 -15.57
N THR A 81 14.05 2.18 -14.52
CA THR A 81 15.47 1.82 -14.54
C THR A 81 15.72 0.56 -13.71
N PRO A 82 16.79 -0.21 -14.02
CA PRO A 82 17.18 -1.38 -13.24
C PRO A 82 17.46 -1.09 -11.76
N GLU A 83 17.93 0.11 -11.43
CA GLU A 83 18.21 0.54 -10.06
C GLU A 83 16.92 0.62 -9.25
N ILE A 84 15.86 1.20 -9.84
CA ILE A 84 14.54 1.28 -9.21
C ILE A 84 13.94 -0.13 -9.06
N VAL A 85 14.15 -1.02 -10.03
CA VAL A 85 13.74 -2.43 -9.91
C VAL A 85 14.36 -3.07 -8.67
N ARG A 86 15.68 -2.92 -8.50
CA ARG A 86 16.41 -3.47 -7.36
C ARG A 86 15.96 -2.86 -6.03
N ALA A 87 15.75 -1.54 -5.99
CA ALA A 87 15.25 -0.86 -4.80
C ALA A 87 13.84 -1.34 -4.41
N ASN A 88 12.93 -1.49 -5.38
CA ASN A 88 11.59 -2.01 -5.13
C ASN A 88 11.62 -3.48 -4.66
N ALA A 89 12.47 -4.31 -5.25
CA ALA A 89 12.64 -5.70 -4.83
C ALA A 89 13.18 -5.80 -3.39
N ALA A 90 14.09 -4.90 -3.00
CA ALA A 90 14.60 -4.83 -1.63
C ALA A 90 13.49 -4.51 -0.61
N ILE A 91 12.51 -3.67 -0.95
CA ILE A 91 11.36 -3.37 -0.08
C ILE A 91 10.49 -4.62 0.14
N VAL A 92 10.29 -5.42 -0.90
CA VAL A 92 9.51 -6.67 -0.77
C VAL A 92 10.20 -7.64 0.19
N ALA A 93 11.53 -7.74 0.09
CA ALA A 93 12.37 -8.61 0.92
C ALA A 93 12.54 -8.10 2.36
N ASP A 94 12.36 -6.81 2.60
CA ASP A 94 12.36 -6.20 3.93
C ASP A 94 11.04 -6.49 4.65
N LEU A 95 11.05 -7.55 5.46
CA LEU A 95 9.89 -7.94 6.29
C LEU A 95 9.77 -7.10 7.56
N ASP A 96 10.87 -6.54 8.05
CA ASP A 96 10.89 -5.72 9.27
C ASP A 96 10.20 -4.36 9.04
N GLY A 97 10.16 -3.89 7.80
CA GLY A 97 9.39 -2.71 7.41
C GLY A 97 7.88 -2.93 7.29
N ARG A 98 7.37 -4.16 7.46
CA ARG A 98 5.92 -4.43 7.52
C ARG A 98 5.32 -3.81 8.78
N ILE A 99 4.08 -3.35 8.67
CA ILE A 99 3.35 -2.70 9.76
C ILE A 99 2.17 -3.55 10.21
N ASP A 100 1.73 -3.36 11.45
CA ASP A 100 0.43 -3.88 11.88
C ASP A 100 -0.69 -3.03 11.26
N ILE A 101 -1.21 -3.51 10.12
CA ILE A 101 -2.26 -2.79 9.39
C ILE A 101 -3.57 -2.74 10.17
N ALA A 102 -3.85 -3.73 11.03
CA ALA A 102 -5.05 -3.73 11.84
C ALA A 102 -4.99 -2.62 12.89
N ALA A 103 -3.83 -2.42 13.53
CA ALA A 103 -3.61 -1.30 14.45
C ALA A 103 -3.72 0.06 13.75
N VAL A 104 -3.21 0.21 12.53
CA VAL A 104 -3.32 1.47 11.76
C VAL A 104 -4.78 1.79 11.38
N GLN A 105 -5.62 0.77 11.20
CA GLN A 105 -7.02 0.91 10.83
C GLN A 105 -7.97 0.92 12.04
N GLU A 106 -7.43 0.83 13.25
CA GLU A 106 -8.21 0.97 14.48
C GLU A 106 -8.88 2.35 14.51
N ARG A 107 -10.18 2.38 14.82
CA ARG A 107 -10.96 3.62 14.88
C ARG A 107 -11.02 4.09 16.31
N TYR A 108 -10.80 5.39 16.52
CA TYR A 108 -11.10 6.04 17.80
C TYR A 108 -12.59 5.84 18.10
N VAL A 109 -12.88 5.11 19.18
CA VAL A 109 -14.23 4.92 19.73
C VAL A 109 -14.60 6.14 20.56
#